data_AF-A0A161MQC7-F1
#
_entry.id   AF-A0A161MQC7-F1
#
_cell.length_a   1.000
_cell.length_b   1.000
_cell.length_c   1.000
_cell.angle_alpha   90.00
_cell.angle_beta   90.00
_cell.angle_gamma   90.00
#
_symmetry.space_group_name_H-M   'P 1'
#
loop_
_entity.id
_entity.type
_entity.pdbx_description
1 polymer ?
#
loop_
_entity_poly.entity_id
_entity_poly.type
_entity_poly.pdbx_seq_one_letter_code
_entity_poly.pdbx_strand_id
1 'polypeptide(L)'
;KIGMDLTKVVLPTFILERRSLLEMYADYFAHPDMFVRIADQATEQDRMVQVVKWYLCSYHAGRKSTVAKKPYNPILGEIFQCYWDLQRTDNEETEQSLVVDGPVPWCHGNQLTFIAEQVSHHPP
;
A
#
# COMPACT_ATOMS: atom_id res chain seq x y z
N LYS A 1 -30.91 -10.90 1.19
CA LYS A 1 -30.54 -12.13 1.94
C LYS A 1 -29.32 -11.80 2.79
N ILE A 2 -29.43 -11.96 4.11
CA ILE A 2 -28.30 -11.80 5.04
C ILE A 2 -27.31 -12.95 4.76
N GLY A 3 -26.01 -12.67 4.70
CA GLY A 3 -24.95 -13.67 4.43
C GLY A 3 -24.51 -13.83 2.96
N MET A 4 -24.88 -12.90 2.08
CA MET A 4 -24.45 -12.90 0.67
C MET A 4 -23.08 -12.22 0.51
N ASP A 5 -22.24 -12.78 -0.36
CA ASP A 5 -20.97 -12.20 -0.78
C ASP A 5 -21.17 -10.80 -1.40
N LEU A 6 -20.64 -9.78 -0.72
CA LEU A 6 -20.81 -8.37 -1.08
C LEU A 6 -20.05 -7.98 -2.36
N THR A 7 -19.19 -8.85 -2.90
CA THR A 7 -18.51 -8.63 -4.18
C THR A 7 -19.46 -8.83 -5.37
N LYS A 8 -20.53 -9.62 -5.18
CA LYS A 8 -21.53 -9.94 -6.22
C LYS A 8 -22.75 -9.02 -6.22
N VAL A 9 -22.76 -8.01 -5.34
CA VAL A 9 -23.85 -7.04 -5.22
C VAL A 9 -23.42 -5.72 -5.86
N VAL A 10 -24.20 -5.25 -6.84
CA VAL A 10 -24.02 -3.92 -7.40
C VAL A 10 -24.47 -2.90 -6.36
N LEU A 11 -23.52 -2.09 -5.90
CA LEU A 11 -23.74 -1.05 -4.90
C LEU A 11 -23.87 0.32 -5.61
N PRO A 12 -24.72 1.23 -5.10
CA PRO A 12 -24.83 2.58 -5.66
C PRO A 12 -23.48 3.34 -5.62
N THR A 13 -23.19 4.14 -6.64
CA THR A 13 -21.88 4.81 -6.78
C THR A 13 -21.57 5.80 -5.65
N PHE A 14 -22.58 6.35 -4.97
CA PHE A 14 -22.37 7.30 -3.86
C PHE A 14 -21.77 6.67 -2.59
N ILE A 15 -21.83 5.34 -2.44
CA ILE A 15 -21.16 4.61 -1.35
C ILE A 15 -19.79 4.06 -1.74
N LEU A 16 -19.36 4.29 -2.98
CA LEU A 16 -18.03 3.90 -3.44
C LEU A 16 -17.00 4.97 -3.08
N GLU A 17 -15.80 4.50 -2.77
CA GLU A 17 -14.61 5.34 -2.71
C GLU A 17 -14.10 5.62 -4.13
N ARG A 18 -13.35 6.70 -4.33
CA ARG A 18 -12.77 7.06 -5.64
C ARG A 18 -11.62 6.16 -6.09
N ARG A 19 -11.21 5.21 -5.24
CA ARG A 19 -9.98 4.42 -5.36
C ARG A 19 -10.31 2.93 -5.55
N SER A 20 -9.43 2.25 -6.26
CA SER A 20 -9.44 0.78 -6.40
C SER A 20 -8.98 0.11 -5.09
N LEU A 21 -9.36 -1.15 -4.88
CA LEU A 21 -8.85 -1.95 -3.76
C LEU A 21 -7.32 -2.05 -3.80
N LEU A 22 -6.71 -2.11 -4.99
CA LEU A 22 -5.25 -2.17 -5.15
C LEU A 22 -4.56 -0.91 -4.60
N GLU A 23 -5.13 0.26 -4.90
CA GLU A 23 -4.66 1.54 -4.36
C GLU A 23 -4.90 1.64 -2.84
N MET A 24 -6.01 1.09 -2.34
CA MET A 24 -6.28 1.05 -0.90
C MET A 24 -5.22 0.24 -0.14
N TYR A 25 -4.65 -0.82 -0.72
CA TYR A 25 -3.55 -1.56 -0.08
C TYR A 25 -2.30 -0.73 0.11
N ALA A 26 -2.04 0.24 -0.77
CA ALA A 26 -0.93 1.17 -0.62
C ALA A 26 -1.06 2.07 0.63
N ASP A 27 -2.27 2.28 1.17
CA ASP A 27 -2.46 3.06 2.41
C ASP A 27 -1.75 2.40 3.62
N TYR A 28 -1.48 1.09 3.58
CA TYR A 28 -0.70 0.43 4.63
C TYR A 28 0.75 0.95 4.73
N PHE A 29 1.23 1.64 3.71
CA PHE A 29 2.54 2.29 3.68
C PHE A 29 2.44 3.80 3.94
N ALA A 30 1.40 4.27 4.65
CA ALA A 30 1.29 5.67 5.05
C ALA A 30 2.46 6.17 5.93
N HIS A 31 3.16 5.25 6.61
CA HIS A 31 4.42 5.52 7.31
C HIS A 31 5.54 4.67 6.70
N PRO A 32 6.02 5.02 5.49
CA PRO A 32 7.00 4.20 4.77
C PRO A 32 8.36 4.20 5.48
N ASP A 33 8.68 5.25 6.23
CA ASP A 33 9.88 5.36 7.08
C ASP A 33 9.88 4.31 8.20
N MET A 34 8.72 4.03 8.80
CA MET A 34 8.59 3.01 9.84
C MET A 34 8.75 1.60 9.28
N PHE A 35 8.30 1.38 8.05
CA PHE A 35 8.44 0.09 7.36
C PHE A 35 9.90 -0.22 7.06
N VAL A 36 10.63 0.70 6.41
CA VAL A 36 12.02 0.44 6.01
C VAL A 36 12.96 0.26 7.22
N ARG A 37 12.68 0.95 8.33
CA ARG A 37 13.43 0.82 9.61
C ARG A 37 13.29 -0.55 10.28
N ILE A 38 12.38 -1.41 9.84
CA ILE A 38 12.25 -2.78 10.37
C ILE A 38 13.57 -3.53 10.14
N ALA A 39 14.18 -3.39 8.97
CA ALA A 39 15.43 -4.08 8.63
C ALA A 39 16.63 -3.59 9.47
N ASP A 40 16.58 -2.36 9.95
CA ASP A 40 17.67 -1.73 10.72
C ASP A 40 17.70 -2.14 12.20
N GLN A 41 16.69 -2.87 12.71
CA GLN A 41 16.67 -3.26 14.13
C GLN A 41 17.63 -4.42 14.43
N ALA A 42 18.40 -4.26 15.51
CA ALA A 42 19.46 -5.20 15.89
C ALA A 42 18.95 -6.60 16.26
N THR A 43 17.91 -6.69 17.11
CA THR A 43 17.39 -7.97 17.61
C THR A 43 16.11 -8.40 16.88
N GLU A 44 15.86 -9.70 16.83
CA GLU A 44 14.60 -10.25 16.30
C GLU A 44 13.37 -9.75 17.05
N GLN A 45 13.51 -9.51 18.36
CA GLN A 45 12.44 -8.95 19.18
C GLN A 45 12.12 -7.52 18.74
N ASP A 46 13.13 -6.67 18.57
CA ASP A 46 12.95 -5.28 18.15
C ASP A 46 12.38 -5.20 16.72
N ARG A 47 12.81 -6.10 15.81
CA ARG A 47 12.20 -6.22 14.47
C ARG A 47 10.71 -6.52 14.57
N MET A 48 10.31 -7.47 15.41
CA MET A 48 8.90 -7.82 15.60
C MET A 48 8.11 -6.65 16.19
N VAL A 49 8.64 -5.97 17.21
CA VAL A 49 8.01 -4.79 17.79
C VAL A 49 7.82 -3.69 16.75
N GLN A 50 8.82 -3.46 15.89
CA GLN A 50 8.76 -2.46 14.82
C GLN A 50 7.75 -2.83 13.73
N VAL A 51 7.62 -4.13 13.35
CA VAL A 51 6.57 -4.62 12.44
C VAL A 51 5.18 -4.31 13.01
N VAL A 52 4.94 -4.67 14.28
CA VAL A 52 3.65 -4.44 14.94
C VAL A 52 3.35 -2.94 15.00
N LYS A 53 4.34 -2.13 15.34
CA LYS A 53 4.22 -0.67 15.40
C LYS A 53 3.83 -0.08 14.04
N TRP A 54 4.56 -0.41 12.97
CA TRP A 54 4.23 0.03 11.61
C TRP A 54 2.80 -0.38 11.24
N TYR A 55 2.46 -1.67 11.41
CA TYR A 55 1.16 -2.20 11.03
C TYR A 55 -0.01 -1.50 11.72
N LEU A 56 0.09 -1.27 13.04
CA LEU A 56 -0.95 -0.59 13.81
C LEU A 56 -1.04 0.91 13.47
N CYS A 57 0.11 1.56 13.23
CA CYS A 57 0.17 2.97 12.84
C CYS A 57 -0.42 3.23 11.45
N SER A 58 -0.49 2.23 10.57
CA SER A 58 -1.04 2.41 9.22
C SER A 58 -2.57 2.36 9.16
N TYR A 59 -3.25 1.88 10.20
CA TYR A 59 -4.70 1.66 10.15
C TYR A 59 -5.53 2.94 9.98
N HIS A 60 -5.04 4.08 10.47
CA HIS A 60 -5.75 5.37 10.31
C HIS A 60 -5.81 5.81 8.84
N ALA A 61 -4.82 5.43 8.03
CA ALA A 61 -4.72 5.88 6.66
C ALA A 61 -5.78 5.25 5.74
N GLY A 62 -6.19 4.02 6.04
CA GLY A 62 -7.23 3.31 5.29
C GLY A 62 -8.67 3.78 5.58
N ARG A 63 -8.88 4.70 6.53
CA ARG A 63 -10.22 5.22 6.89
C ARG A 63 -10.24 6.74 6.98
N LYS A 64 -10.02 7.42 5.85
CA LYS A 64 -10.05 8.89 5.77
C LYS A 64 -11.46 9.51 5.91
N SER A 65 -12.53 8.71 5.83
CA SER A 65 -13.91 9.19 5.93
C SER A 65 -14.64 8.55 7.11
N THR A 66 -15.52 9.34 7.75
CA THR A 66 -16.45 8.88 8.81
C THR A 66 -17.51 7.92 8.28
N VAL A 67 -17.75 7.94 6.96
CA VAL A 67 -18.68 7.04 6.28
C VAL A 67 -17.89 5.90 5.67
N ALA A 68 -18.26 4.66 6.01
CA ALA A 68 -17.68 3.48 5.38
C ALA A 68 -18.00 3.50 3.87
N LYS A 69 -16.96 3.63 3.06
CA LYS A 69 -17.03 3.52 1.60
C LYS A 69 -16.36 2.24 1.16
N LYS A 70 -16.90 1.62 0.12
CA LYS A 70 -16.30 0.43 -0.49
C LYS A 70 -15.35 0.88 -1.62
N PRO A 71 -14.09 0.42 -1.67
CA PRO A 71 -13.23 0.66 -2.82
C PRO A 71 -13.81 -0.04 -4.07
N TYR A 72 -13.43 0.43 -5.26
CA TYR A 72 -13.78 -0.27 -6.49
C TYR A 72 -13.19 -1.68 -6.48
N ASN A 73 -13.99 -2.67 -6.90
CA ASN A 73 -13.51 -4.03 -7.09
C ASN A 73 -12.62 -4.04 -8.34
N PRO A 74 -11.31 -4.35 -8.22
CA PRO A 74 -10.41 -4.30 -9.36
C PRO A 74 -10.83 -5.29 -10.45
N ILE A 75 -10.60 -4.93 -11.71
CA ILE A 75 -10.80 -5.86 -12.83
C ILE A 75 -9.64 -6.87 -12.88
N LEU A 76 -9.87 -8.06 -13.46
CA LEU A 76 -8.79 -9.04 -13.66
C LEU A 76 -7.64 -8.43 -14.47
N GLY A 77 -6.41 -8.53 -13.95
CA GLY A 77 -5.21 -7.97 -14.57
C GLY A 77 -5.04 -6.45 -14.36
N GLU A 78 -5.89 -5.80 -13.56
CA GLU A 78 -5.63 -4.43 -13.12
C GLU A 78 -4.33 -4.38 -12.32
N ILE A 79 -3.50 -3.37 -12.60
CA ILE A 79 -2.22 -3.15 -11.93
C ILE A 79 -2.22 -1.74 -11.33
N PHE A 80 -1.80 -1.64 -10.07
CA PHE A 80 -1.51 -0.39 -9.40
C PHE A 80 -0.02 -0.33 -9.05
N GLN A 81 0.60 0.81 -9.34
CA GLN A 81 2.02 1.08 -9.04
C GLN A 81 2.15 2.46 -8.40
N CYS A 82 2.92 2.56 -7.33
CA CYS A 82 3.29 3.83 -6.73
C CYS A 82 4.65 3.74 -6.03
N TYR A 83 5.12 4.87 -5.52
CA TYR A 83 6.34 4.95 -4.74
C TYR A 83 6.26 6.04 -3.66
N TRP A 84 7.16 5.97 -2.70
CA TRP A 84 7.37 6.98 -1.66
C TRP A 84 8.82 7.44 -1.65
N ASP A 85 8.99 8.75 -1.60
CA ASP A 85 10.27 9.39 -1.30
C ASP A 85 10.54 9.26 0.21
N LEU A 86 11.62 8.54 0.55
CA LEU A 86 12.05 8.41 1.93
C LEU A 86 12.90 9.63 2.29
N GLN A 87 12.42 10.48 3.20
CA GLN A 87 13.20 11.59 3.75
C GLN A 87 14.33 11.04 4.62
N ARG A 88 15.46 10.70 4.00
CA ARG A 88 16.73 10.52 4.71
C ARG A 88 17.33 11.90 4.96
N THR A 89 17.74 12.16 6.20
CA THR A 89 18.44 13.37 6.64
C THR A 89 19.68 13.64 5.78
N ASP A 90 19.53 14.55 4.81
CA ASP A 90 20.42 15.53 4.15
C ASP A 90 21.95 15.33 4.02
N ASN A 91 22.56 14.20 4.37
CA ASN A 91 24.03 14.06 4.37
C ASN A 91 24.59 12.92 3.51
N GLU A 92 23.74 12.18 2.79
CA GLU A 92 24.20 11.16 1.84
C GLU A 92 23.77 11.58 0.44
N GLU A 93 24.74 12.01 -0.38
CA GLU A 93 24.62 12.08 -1.85
C GLU A 93 24.30 10.68 -2.37
N THR A 94 23.05 10.25 -2.21
CA THR A 94 22.61 8.95 -2.66
C THR A 94 22.45 9.05 -4.17
N GLU A 95 23.15 8.20 -4.92
CA GLU A 95 23.05 8.12 -6.37
C GLU A 95 21.57 8.13 -6.79
N GLN A 96 21.16 9.20 -7.47
CA GLN A 96 19.84 9.36 -8.09
C GLN A 96 19.75 8.56 -9.39
N SER A 97 20.38 7.39 -9.44
CA SER A 97 20.28 6.51 -10.60
C SER A 97 18.90 5.85 -10.61
N LEU A 98 18.27 5.86 -11.78
CA LEU A 98 17.04 5.10 -12.00
C LEU A 98 17.34 3.60 -11.96
N VAL A 99 16.48 2.85 -11.29
CA VAL A 99 16.55 1.39 -11.25
C VAL A 99 15.68 0.86 -12.39
N VAL A 100 16.24 0.85 -13.60
CA VAL A 100 15.55 0.45 -14.85
C VAL A 100 15.10 -1.00 -14.87
N ASP A 101 15.75 -1.87 -14.11
CA ASP A 101 15.41 -3.29 -13.90
C ASP A 101 14.47 -3.52 -12.70
N GLY A 102 14.02 -2.44 -12.05
CA GLY A 102 13.12 -2.49 -10.91
C GLY A 102 11.64 -2.68 -11.30
N PRO A 103 10.76 -2.98 -10.33
CA PRO A 103 9.33 -3.18 -10.56
C PRO A 103 8.62 -1.91 -11.06
N VAL A 104 9.18 -0.73 -10.75
CA VAL A 104 8.72 0.58 -11.20
C VAL A 104 9.91 1.28 -11.87
N PRO A 105 10.07 1.18 -13.21
CA PRO A 105 11.31 1.56 -13.89
C PRO A 105 11.70 3.04 -13.82
N TRP A 106 10.77 3.89 -13.38
CA TRP A 106 10.97 5.33 -13.19
C TRP A 106 11.28 5.72 -11.74
N CYS A 107 11.59 4.75 -10.87
CA CYS A 107 11.97 4.97 -9.49
C CYS A 107 13.50 4.90 -9.28
N HIS A 108 13.96 5.61 -8.25
CA HIS A 108 15.33 5.61 -7.78
C HIS A 108 15.57 4.53 -6.73
N GLY A 109 16.82 4.11 -6.54
CA GLY A 109 17.17 3.02 -5.61
C GLY A 109 16.90 3.30 -4.13
N ASN A 110 16.67 4.56 -3.76
CA ASN A 110 16.34 4.98 -2.39
C ASN A 110 14.84 5.18 -2.13
N GLN A 111 13.98 4.89 -3.12
CA GLN A 111 12.54 5.00 -2.98
C GLN A 111 11.93 3.66 -2.58
N LEU A 112 10.87 3.70 -1.78
CA LEU A 112 10.03 2.53 -1.56
C LEU A 112 9.04 2.41 -2.72
N THR A 113 9.06 1.31 -3.45
CA THR A 113 8.11 1.03 -4.55
C THR A 113 7.05 0.02 -4.12
N PHE A 114 5.80 0.21 -4.54
CA PHE A 114 4.70 -0.74 -4.34
C PHE A 114 4.06 -1.10 -5.68
N ILE A 115 3.81 -2.39 -5.86
CA ILE A 115 3.11 -2.95 -7.01
C ILE A 115 2.05 -3.92 -6.51
N ALA A 116 0.84 -3.82 -7.05
CA ALA A 116 -0.25 -4.74 -6.80
C ALA A 116 -0.96 -5.08 -8.10
N GLU A 117 -1.38 -6.34 -8.24
CA GLU A 117 -2.12 -6.85 -9.39
C GLU A 117 -3.33 -7.64 -8.92
N GLN A 118 -4.46 -7.47 -9.59
CA GLN A 118 -5.62 -8.32 -9.41
C GLN A 118 -5.45 -9.63 -10.19
N VAL A 119 -4.97 -10.68 -9.52
CA VAL A 119 -4.65 -11.98 -10.14
C VAL A 119 -5.84 -12.91 -10.35
N SER A 120 -6.97 -12.64 -9.69
CA SER A 120 -8.23 -13.40 -9.83
C SER A 120 -9.42 -12.47 -9.61
N HIS A 121 -10.56 -12.73 -10.24
CA HIS A 121 -11.79 -11.94 -10.02
C HIS A 121 -12.95 -12.80 -9.47
N HIS A 122 -12.85 -14.13 -9.58
CA HIS A 122 -13.85 -15.09 -9.13
C HIS A 122 -13.18 -16.32 -8.49
N PRO A 123 -12.87 -16.28 -7.19
CA PRO A 123 -13.07 -15.16 -6.26
C PRO A 123 -12.08 -14.01 -6.49
N PRO A 124 -12.45 -12.76 -6.16
CA PRO A 124 -11.54 -11.62 -6.18
C PRO A 124 -10.53 -11.66 -5.03
#